data_AF-A0A947HI06-F1
#
_entry.id   AF-A0A947HI06-F1
#
_cell.length_a   1.000
_cell.length_b   1.000
_cell.length_c   1.000
_cell.angle_alpha   90.00
_cell.angle_beta   90.00
_cell.angle_gamma   90.00
#
_symmetry.space_group_name_H-M   'P 1'
#
loop_
_entity.id
_entity.type
_entity.pdbx_description
1 polymer ?
#
loop_
_entity_poly.entity_id
_entity_poly.type
_entity_poly.pdbx_seq_one_letter_code
_entity_poly.pdbx_strand_id
1 'polypeptide(L)'
;MRKNTEESIESVDRGQDGPSGGDRGGDRPRRSGGSDRPKPQKRGDGQLRPLEIVVVDGDVERAIRALKREVGKEGILKALKRKRYYEKPSEARKRKQREAVRRRRRAERRTRK
;
A
#
# COMPACT_ATOMS: atom_id res chain seq x y z
N MET A 1 6.17 23.46 58.18
CA MET A 1 7.59 23.72 58.54
C MET A 1 8.37 22.42 58.45
N ARG A 2 9.59 22.53 57.91
CA ARG A 2 10.53 21.51 57.44
C ARG A 2 10.84 20.42 58.46
N LYS A 3 11.13 19.19 58.01
CA LYS A 3 12.42 18.50 58.22
C LYS A 3 12.70 17.53 57.06
N ASN A 4 13.81 17.78 56.37
CA ASN A 4 14.50 16.85 55.49
C ASN A 4 15.50 16.06 56.34
N THR A 5 15.71 14.80 55.99
CA THR A 5 16.89 13.96 56.30
C THR A 5 16.98 12.98 55.13
N GLU A 6 17.84 13.26 54.14
CA GLU A 6 19.16 12.64 53.98
C GLU A 6 19.07 11.13 53.72
N GLU A 7 19.25 10.75 52.46
CA GLU A 7 20.14 9.64 52.12
C GLU A 7 20.83 9.96 50.79
N SER A 8 22.12 10.21 50.90
CA SER A 8 23.10 10.33 49.84
C SER A 8 23.37 8.96 49.23
N ILE A 9 23.41 8.85 47.90
CA ILE A 9 24.37 7.95 47.26
C ILE A 9 24.96 8.61 46.01
N GLU A 10 26.28 8.62 46.04
CA GLU A 10 27.29 9.18 45.17
C GLU A 10 27.57 8.29 43.94
N SER A 11 28.51 8.74 43.09
CA SER A 11 29.11 8.15 41.88
C SER A 11 28.34 8.44 40.58
N VAL A 12 28.74 9.42 39.77
CA VAL A 12 30.01 9.56 39.02
C VAL A 12 30.36 8.24 38.33
N ASP A 13 29.92 8.10 37.08
CA ASP A 13 30.65 7.23 36.17
C ASP A 13 30.89 7.88 34.82
N ARG A 14 32.06 7.51 34.32
CA ARG A 14 32.95 8.22 33.41
C ARG A 14 32.40 8.30 31.99
N GLY A 15 32.88 9.32 31.30
CA GLY A 15 32.82 9.38 29.85
C GLY A 15 33.35 8.10 29.21
N GLN A 16 32.72 7.72 28.11
CA GLN A 16 33.41 6.95 27.09
C GLN A 16 33.22 7.66 25.75
N ASP A 17 34.38 7.97 25.22
CA ASP A 17 34.73 8.51 23.92
C ASP A 17 33.98 7.87 22.76
N GLY A 18 33.68 8.68 21.75
CA GLY A 18 33.08 8.22 20.50
C GLY A 18 34.05 7.43 19.62
N PRO A 19 33.55 6.64 18.66
CA PRO A 19 34.38 6.16 17.56
C PRO A 19 34.43 7.21 16.44
N SER A 20 35.54 7.94 16.39
CA SER A 20 36.08 8.55 15.16
C SER A 20 36.62 7.43 14.25
N GLY A 21 35.71 6.77 13.52
CA GLY A 21 36.05 5.81 12.47
C GLY A 21 36.29 6.53 11.14
N GLY A 22 37.55 6.65 10.78
CA GLY A 22 38.01 7.31 9.56
C GLY A 22 37.55 6.68 8.24
N ASP A 23 37.49 7.57 7.27
CA ASP A 23 37.56 7.38 5.82
C ASP A 23 38.53 6.24 5.43
N ARG A 24 38.06 5.22 4.68
CA ARG A 24 38.71 4.71 3.47
C ARG A 24 37.68 4.05 2.56
N GLY A 25 37.70 4.48 1.30
CA GLY A 25 36.93 3.94 0.21
C GLY A 25 36.93 2.41 0.15
N GLY A 26 35.74 1.85 0.08
CA GLY A 26 35.49 0.66 -0.71
C GLY A 26 34.74 1.12 -1.95
N ASP A 27 35.37 0.99 -3.11
CA ASP A 27 34.69 0.93 -4.39
C ASP A 27 33.57 -0.10 -4.26
N ARG A 28 32.35 0.36 -3.95
CA ARG A 28 31.17 -0.48 -4.12
C ARG A 28 31.16 -0.77 -5.60
N PRO A 29 31.27 -2.04 -6.05
CA PRO A 29 31.11 -2.32 -7.46
C PRO A 29 29.77 -1.71 -7.85
N ARG A 30 29.81 -0.80 -8.83
CA ARG A 30 28.61 -0.38 -9.56
C ARG A 30 28.06 -1.69 -10.09
N ARG A 31 27.13 -2.30 -9.36
CA ARG A 31 26.45 -3.51 -9.81
C ARG A 31 25.63 -3.04 -10.99
N SER A 32 26.27 -3.05 -12.16
CA SER A 32 25.69 -3.08 -13.49
C SER A 32 24.96 -4.41 -13.69
N GLY A 33 24.17 -4.80 -12.70
CA GLY A 33 23.08 -5.73 -12.87
C GLY A 33 21.87 -4.86 -13.07
N GLY A 34 21.74 -4.27 -14.27
CA GLY A 34 20.44 -3.91 -14.78
C GLY A 34 19.56 -5.12 -14.52
N SER A 35 18.60 -4.95 -13.61
CA SER A 35 17.53 -5.92 -13.53
C SER A 35 16.74 -5.70 -14.82
N ASP A 36 17.21 -6.33 -15.89
CA ASP A 36 16.41 -6.74 -17.04
C ASP A 36 15.38 -7.74 -16.53
N ARG A 37 14.59 -7.30 -15.55
CA ARG A 37 13.39 -7.97 -15.13
C ARG A 37 12.51 -7.80 -16.35
N PRO A 38 12.27 -8.87 -17.13
CA PRO A 38 11.42 -8.76 -18.29
C PRO A 38 10.11 -8.16 -17.80
N LYS A 39 9.74 -7.00 -18.36
CA LYS A 39 8.43 -6.42 -18.07
C LYS A 39 7.43 -7.56 -18.24
N PRO A 40 6.54 -7.82 -17.26
CA PRO A 40 5.58 -8.90 -17.40
C PRO A 40 4.84 -8.65 -18.71
N GLN A 41 5.12 -9.50 -19.70
CA GLN A 41 4.45 -9.47 -20.99
C GLN A 41 2.97 -9.57 -20.63
N LYS A 42 2.19 -8.55 -21.00
CA LYS A 42 0.73 -8.60 -20.84
C LYS A 42 0.25 -9.78 -21.67
N ARG A 43 0.17 -10.95 -21.05
CA ARG A 43 -0.40 -12.13 -21.67
C ARG A 43 -1.88 -11.84 -21.83
N GLY A 44 -2.30 -11.82 -23.08
CA GLY A 44 -3.67 -12.09 -23.41
C GLY A 44 -4.56 -10.87 -23.58
N ASP A 45 -4.87 -10.62 -24.85
CA ASP A 45 -6.20 -10.32 -25.40
C ASP A 45 -7.06 -9.29 -24.65
N GLY A 46 -7.06 -8.07 -25.20
CA GLY A 46 -8.01 -6.99 -24.90
C GLY A 46 -9.45 -7.29 -25.32
N GLN A 47 -9.93 -8.52 -25.15
CA GLN A 47 -11.34 -8.83 -25.24
C GLN A 47 -12.02 -8.20 -24.03
N LEU A 48 -12.70 -7.07 -24.27
CA LEU A 48 -13.67 -6.50 -23.37
C LEU A 48 -14.82 -7.50 -23.23
N ARG A 49 -14.67 -8.47 -22.33
CA ARG A 49 -15.76 -9.40 -22.03
C ARG A 49 -16.88 -8.58 -21.36
N PRO A 50 -18.09 -8.56 -21.93
CA PRO A 50 -19.22 -7.91 -21.28
C PRO A 50 -19.53 -8.62 -19.95
N LEU A 51 -20.07 -7.86 -18.99
CA LEU A 51 -20.49 -8.42 -17.71
C LEU A 51 -21.85 -9.11 -17.92
N GLU A 52 -21.86 -10.43 -17.83
CA GLU A 52 -23.04 -11.27 -18.05
C GLU A 52 -23.48 -11.95 -16.75
N ILE A 53 -24.81 -12.07 -16.56
CA ILE A 53 -25.39 -12.78 -15.43
C ILE A 53 -26.53 -13.67 -15.92
N VAL A 54 -26.39 -14.96 -15.63
CA VAL A 54 -27.41 -15.96 -15.92
C VAL A 54 -28.45 -15.93 -14.80
N VAL A 55 -29.72 -15.84 -15.20
CA VAL A 55 -30.86 -15.99 -14.29
C VAL A 55 -31.16 -17.47 -14.17
N VAL A 56 -31.22 -17.98 -12.94
CA VAL A 56 -31.58 -19.36 -12.65
C VAL A 56 -32.97 -19.35 -12.01
N ASP A 57 -33.83 -20.28 -12.41
CA ASP A 57 -35.19 -20.49 -11.86
C ASP A 57 -36.14 -19.27 -11.94
N GLY A 58 -35.88 -18.33 -12.85
CA GLY A 58 -36.72 -17.12 -13.02
C GLY A 58 -36.58 -16.07 -11.91
N ASP A 59 -35.63 -16.22 -10.97
CA ASP A 59 -35.39 -15.24 -9.90
C ASP A 59 -34.60 -14.02 -10.41
N VAL A 60 -35.36 -13.06 -10.96
CA VAL A 60 -34.83 -11.80 -11.51
C VAL A 60 -34.24 -10.90 -10.41
N GLU A 61 -34.83 -10.89 -9.21
CA GLU A 61 -34.33 -10.04 -8.13
C GLU A 61 -32.93 -10.43 -7.70
N ARG A 62 -32.68 -11.73 -7.59
CA ARG A 62 -31.36 -12.27 -7.25
C ARG A 62 -30.34 -11.94 -8.34
N ALA A 63 -30.72 -12.04 -9.60
CA ALA A 63 -29.85 -11.66 -10.72
C ALA A 63 -29.47 -10.18 -10.68
N ILE A 64 -30.42 -9.28 -10.40
CA ILE A 64 -30.16 -7.84 -10.26
C ILE A 64 -29.21 -7.56 -9.08
N ARG A 65 -29.40 -8.24 -7.95
CA ARG A 65 -28.51 -8.10 -6.78
C ARG A 65 -27.10 -8.60 -7.09
N ALA A 66 -26.99 -9.73 -7.79
CA ALA A 66 -25.70 -10.26 -8.25
C ALA A 66 -25.00 -9.28 -9.20
N LEU A 67 -25.75 -8.65 -10.12
CA LEU A 67 -25.22 -7.64 -11.04
C LEU A 67 -24.63 -6.46 -10.31
N LYS A 68 -25.39 -5.90 -9.37
CA LYS A 68 -24.91 -4.78 -8.56
C LYS A 68 -23.63 -5.14 -7.79
N ARG A 69 -23.52 -6.38 -7.30
CA ARG A 69 -22.35 -6.87 -6.58
C ARG A 69 -21.13 -7.01 -7.50
N GLU A 70 -21.27 -7.62 -8.66
CA GLU A 70 -20.16 -7.81 -9.59
C GLU A 70 -19.70 -6.49 -10.23
N VAL A 71 -20.62 -5.60 -10.61
CA VAL A 71 -20.30 -4.22 -11.03
C VAL A 71 -19.50 -3.48 -9.95
N GLY A 72 -19.87 -3.65 -8.68
CA GLY A 72 -19.18 -3.07 -7.53
C GLY A 72 -17.78 -3.65 -7.31
N LYS A 73 -17.58 -4.95 -7.59
CA LYS A 73 -16.32 -5.66 -7.42
C LYS A 73 -15.31 -5.31 -8.51
N GLU A 74 -15.75 -5.24 -9.76
CA GLU A 74 -14.93 -4.74 -10.87
C GLU A 74 -14.59 -3.26 -10.72
N GLY A 75 -15.46 -2.51 -10.03
CA GLY A 75 -15.24 -1.10 -9.74
C GLY A 75 -15.39 -0.19 -10.97
N ILE A 76 -16.12 -0.66 -11.99
CA ILE A 76 -16.37 0.04 -13.26
C ILE A 76 -16.90 1.44 -12.99
N LEU A 77 -17.93 1.57 -12.14
CA LEU A 77 -18.54 2.86 -11.82
C LEU A 77 -17.55 3.83 -11.15
N LYS A 78 -16.65 3.32 -10.30
CA LYS A 78 -15.62 4.13 -9.64
C LYS A 78 -14.56 4.58 -10.63
N ALA A 79 -14.17 3.70 -11.56
CA ALA A 79 -13.23 4.03 -12.63
C ALA A 79 -13.82 5.07 -13.60
N LEU A 80 -15.08 4.90 -14.00
CA LEU A 80 -15.81 5.85 -14.84
C LEU A 80 -15.87 7.22 -14.18
N LYS A 81 -16.32 7.32 -12.92
CA LYS A 81 -16.36 8.59 -12.17
C LYS A 81 -14.98 9.27 -12.09
N ARG A 82 -13.91 8.48 -11.89
CA ARG A 82 -12.52 8.96 -11.86
C ARG A 82 -12.09 9.55 -13.21
N LYS A 83 -12.48 8.94 -14.31
CA LYS A 83 -12.03 9.29 -15.66
C LYS A 83 -12.86 10.37 -16.34
N ARG A 84 -13.92 10.89 -15.69
CA ARG A 84 -14.78 11.96 -16.24
C ARG A 84 -14.02 13.24 -16.55
N TYR A 85 -12.97 13.54 -15.78
CA TYR A 85 -12.17 14.75 -15.93
C TYR A 85 -10.69 14.41 -15.97
N TYR A 86 -9.89 15.29 -16.59
CA TYR A 86 -8.44 15.16 -16.58
C TYR A 86 -7.90 15.32 -15.15
N GLU A 87 -7.13 14.34 -14.69
CA GLU A 87 -6.42 14.37 -13.41
C GLU A 87 -4.93 14.54 -13.72
N LYS A 88 -4.28 15.53 -13.10
CA LYS A 88 -2.84 15.71 -13.27
C LYS A 88 -2.09 14.45 -12.83
N PRO A 89 -1.01 14.05 -13.52
CA PRO A 89 -0.31 12.80 -13.24
C PRO A 89 0.25 12.72 -11.80
N SER A 90 0.65 13.85 -11.22
CA SER A 90 1.10 13.93 -9.81
C SER A 90 -0.03 13.60 -8.83
N GLU A 91 -1.24 14.11 -9.07
CA GLU A 91 -2.42 13.87 -8.23
C GLU A 91 -2.89 12.41 -8.36
N ALA A 92 -2.87 11.88 -9.58
CA ALA A 92 -3.18 10.48 -9.85
C ALA A 92 -2.25 9.53 -9.08
N ARG A 93 -0.93 9.85 -9.01
CA ARG A 93 0.08 9.11 -8.22
C ARG A 93 -0.21 9.18 -6.72
N LYS A 94 -0.40 10.39 -6.16
CA LYS A 94 -0.71 10.59 -4.73
C LYS A 94 -1.97 9.83 -4.32
N ARG A 95 -3.01 9.86 -5.15
CA ARG A 95 -4.25 9.12 -4.88
C ARG A 95 -4.06 7.61 -4.95
N LYS A 96 -3.37 7.08 -5.95
CA LYS A 96 -3.10 5.64 -6.07
C LYS A 96 -2.40 5.11 -4.81
N GLN A 97 -1.46 5.86 -4.27
CA GLN A 97 -0.78 5.53 -3.01
C GLN A 97 -1.76 5.52 -1.82
N ARG A 98 -2.58 6.56 -1.66
CA ARG A 98 -3.62 6.62 -0.61
C ARG A 98 -4.62 5.46 -0.72
N GLU A 99 -5.08 5.14 -1.92
CA GLU A 99 -5.99 4.02 -2.18
C GLU A 99 -5.36 2.66 -1.86
N ALA A 100 -4.07 2.47 -2.18
CA ALA A 100 -3.34 1.25 -1.84
C ALA A 100 -3.22 1.06 -0.32
N VAL A 101 -2.86 2.11 0.41
CA VAL A 101 -2.80 2.08 1.89
C VAL A 101 -4.18 1.76 2.48
N ARG A 102 -5.24 2.42 1.98
CA ARG A 102 -6.62 2.15 2.43
C ARG A 102 -7.03 0.71 2.15
N ARG A 103 -6.70 0.17 0.98
CA ARG A 103 -6.99 -1.23 0.61
C ARG A 103 -6.27 -2.21 1.52
N ARG A 104 -4.98 -1.98 1.78
CA ARG A 104 -4.15 -2.79 2.68
C ARG A 104 -4.73 -2.82 4.11
N ARG A 105 -5.02 -1.65 4.68
CA ARG A 105 -5.65 -1.54 6.02
C ARG A 105 -7.00 -2.25 6.09
N ARG A 106 -7.81 -2.17 5.02
CA ARG A 106 -9.11 -2.85 4.97
C ARG A 106 -8.96 -4.37 4.87
N ALA A 107 -7.93 -4.87 4.18
CA ALA A 107 -7.62 -6.29 4.12
C ALA A 107 -7.15 -6.82 5.48
N GLU A 108 -6.21 -6.12 6.13
CA GLU A 108 -5.69 -6.48 7.46
C GLU A 108 -6.79 -6.55 8.53
N ARG A 109 -7.78 -5.65 8.47
CA ARG A 109 -8.96 -5.70 9.37
C ARG A 109 -9.88 -6.90 9.11
N ARG A 110 -9.93 -7.40 7.88
CA ARG A 110 -10.75 -8.57 7.51
C ARG A 110 -10.08 -9.88 7.87
N THR A 111 -8.76 -9.94 7.79
CA THR A 111 -7.99 -11.15 8.13
C THR A 111 -7.83 -11.34 9.63
N ARG A 112 -7.94 -10.26 10.41
CA ARG A 112 -7.85 -10.30 11.89
C ARG A 112 -9.18 -10.67 12.57
N LYS A 113 -10.28 -10.74 11.83
CA LYS A 113 -11.63 -11.07 12.34
C LYS A 113 -12.02 -12.44 11.82
#